data_AF-A0A971X0U1-F1
#
_entry.id   AF-A0A971X0U1-F1
#
_cell.length_a   1.000
_cell.length_b   1.000
_cell.length_c   1.000
_cell.angle_alpha   90.00
_cell.angle_beta   90.00
_cell.angle_gamma   90.00
#
_symmetry.space_group_name_H-M   'P 1'
#
loop_
_entity.id
_entity.type
_entity.pdbx_description
1 polymer ?
#
loop_
_entity_poly.entity_id
_entity_poly.type
_entity_poly.pdbx_seq_one_letter_code
_entity_poly.pdbx_strand_id
1 'polypeptide(L)'
;MSDPSLRMLLLLQSIPREPRFISSHDLRSRMEDSGFSVSLRTIQRDLSALSTHFPLIQNEPQGRGKVGVGWAFSRDSQRTAFPGMSTATALTLSMAVQHLQPLLPPQVLQHLQPLQQEADEQLTKHNSAKYQDWMHKVRVAPHHFLQAPQIDAEAVE
;
A
#
# COMPACT_ATOMS: atom_id res chain seq x y z
N MET A 1 14.75 -26.23 -14.41
CA MET A 1 13.48 -25.98 -15.14
C MET A 1 12.89 -24.71 -14.57
N SER A 2 12.73 -23.64 -15.37
CA SER A 2 12.15 -22.38 -14.88
C SER A 2 10.66 -22.60 -14.66
N ASP A 3 10.20 -22.56 -13.41
CA ASP A 3 8.78 -22.59 -13.07
C ASP A 3 8.11 -21.32 -13.61
N PRO A 4 7.18 -21.42 -14.60
CA PRO A 4 6.54 -20.26 -15.20
C PRO A 4 5.74 -19.44 -14.18
N SER A 5 5.08 -20.11 -13.23
CA SER A 5 4.20 -19.50 -12.25
C SER A 5 5.01 -18.69 -11.25
N LEU A 6 6.09 -19.28 -10.72
CA LEU A 6 7.00 -18.59 -9.80
C LEU A 6 7.63 -17.35 -10.43
N ARG A 7 8.03 -17.46 -11.70
CA ARG A 7 8.57 -16.34 -12.47
C ARG A 7 7.56 -15.19 -12.63
N MET A 8 6.29 -15.49 -12.93
CA MET A 8 5.25 -14.48 -13.03
C MET A 8 5.00 -13.78 -11.69
N LEU A 9 5.06 -14.51 -10.58
CA LEU A 9 4.97 -13.94 -9.23
C LEU A 9 6.16 -13.02 -8.92
N LEU A 10 7.38 -13.44 -9.24
CA LEU A 10 8.59 -12.64 -9.02
C LEU A 10 8.60 -11.35 -9.88
N LEU A 11 8.11 -11.43 -11.12
CA LEU A 11 7.92 -10.25 -11.95
C LEU A 11 6.93 -9.27 -11.30
N LEU A 12 5.77 -9.74 -10.83
CA LEU A 12 4.79 -8.89 -10.13
C LEU A 12 5.39 -8.23 -8.89
N GLN A 13 6.15 -8.97 -8.08
CA GLN A 13 6.80 -8.43 -6.87
C GLN A 13 7.88 -7.39 -7.18
N SER A 14 8.49 -7.46 -8.36
CA SER A 14 9.57 -6.56 -8.77
C SER A 14 9.09 -5.23 -9.34
N ILE A 15 7.83 -5.13 -9.75
CA ILE A 15 7.26 -3.93 -10.36
C ILE A 15 6.85 -2.92 -9.28
N PRO A 16 7.37 -1.68 -9.33
CA PRO A 16 7.02 -0.64 -8.36
C PRO A 16 5.61 -0.09 -8.61
N ARG A 17 5.11 0.67 -7.63
CA ARG A 17 3.94 1.54 -7.80
C ARG A 17 4.37 2.93 -8.27
N GLU A 18 3.50 3.60 -9.02
CA GLU A 18 3.68 5.00 -9.37
C GLU A 18 3.95 5.88 -8.13
N PRO A 19 4.83 6.90 -8.24
CA PRO A 19 5.39 7.46 -9.48
C PRO A 19 6.67 6.76 -9.98
N ARG A 20 7.09 5.66 -9.36
CA ARG A 20 8.30 4.92 -9.78
C ARG A 20 7.95 3.94 -10.89
N PHE A 21 8.87 3.79 -11.85
CA PHE A 21 8.77 2.85 -12.96
C PHE A 21 10.03 1.98 -13.05
N ILE A 22 9.91 0.79 -13.65
CA ILE A 22 11.03 -0.12 -13.89
C ILE A 22 11.06 -0.59 -15.34
N SER A 23 12.24 -0.61 -15.98
CA SER A 23 12.33 -1.08 -17.37
C SER A 23 12.28 -2.61 -17.46
N SER A 24 11.91 -3.13 -18.63
CA SER A 24 11.98 -4.59 -18.87
C SER A 24 13.42 -5.13 -18.82
N HIS A 25 14.43 -4.28 -19.05
CA HIS A 25 15.84 -4.66 -18.92
C HIS A 25 16.25 -4.82 -17.45
N ASP A 26 15.84 -3.88 -16.59
CA ASP A 26 16.10 -3.95 -15.15
C ASP A 26 15.37 -5.14 -14.51
N LEU A 27 14.14 -5.41 -14.95
CA LEU A 27 13.40 -6.61 -14.56
C LEU A 27 14.16 -7.88 -14.96
N ARG A 28 14.76 -7.93 -16.15
CA ARG A 28 15.58 -9.07 -16.57
C ARG A 28 16.77 -9.28 -15.66
N SER A 29 17.51 -8.21 -15.35
CA SER A 29 18.64 -8.27 -14.43
C SER A 29 18.21 -8.83 -13.07
N ARG A 30 17.10 -8.34 -12.51
CA ARG A 30 16.57 -8.83 -11.22
C ARG A 30 16.17 -10.29 -11.26
N MET A 31 15.60 -10.75 -12.37
CA MET A 31 15.26 -12.16 -12.56
C MET A 31 16.52 -13.03 -12.62
N GLU A 32 17.54 -12.58 -13.35
CA GLU A 32 18.85 -13.27 -13.43
C GLU A 32 19.51 -13.35 -12.04
N ASP A 33 19.51 -12.26 -11.27
CA ASP A 33 20.02 -12.22 -9.89
C ASP A 33 19.26 -13.17 -8.95
N SER A 34 17.98 -13.40 -9.22
CA SER A 34 17.12 -14.33 -8.49
C SER A 34 17.25 -15.79 -8.95
N GLY A 35 18.17 -16.09 -9.88
CA GLY A 35 18.42 -17.43 -10.42
C GLY A 35 17.51 -17.84 -11.58
N PHE A 36 16.75 -16.90 -12.17
CA PHE A 36 15.87 -17.14 -13.31
C PHE A 36 16.45 -16.55 -14.59
N SER A 37 17.18 -17.36 -15.35
CA SER A 37 17.66 -16.99 -16.68
C SER A 37 16.51 -17.00 -17.69
N VAL A 38 16.02 -15.82 -18.07
CA VAL A 38 14.96 -15.65 -19.09
C VAL A 38 15.29 -14.56 -20.10
N SER A 39 14.85 -14.77 -21.34
CA SER A 39 15.06 -13.79 -22.40
C SER A 39 14.24 -12.51 -22.17
N LEU A 40 14.72 -11.38 -22.70
CA LEU A 40 13.97 -10.12 -22.65
C LEU A 40 12.58 -10.26 -23.33
N ARG A 41 12.50 -11.00 -24.44
CA ARG A 41 11.23 -11.27 -25.14
C ARG A 41 10.23 -12.01 -24.24
N THR A 42 10.74 -12.93 -23.43
CA THR A 42 9.94 -13.69 -22.47
C THR A 42 9.37 -12.79 -21.37
N ILE A 43 10.17 -11.86 -20.84
CA ILE A 43 9.70 -10.87 -19.85
C ILE A 43 8.66 -9.92 -20.48
N GLN A 44 8.91 -9.40 -21.68
CA GLN A 44 7.97 -8.51 -22.35
C GLN A 44 6.62 -9.19 -22.62
N ARG A 45 6.64 -10.46 -23.05
CA ARG A 45 5.42 -11.25 -23.26
C ARG A 45 4.65 -11.45 -21.94
N ASP A 46 5.36 -11.78 -20.87
CA ASP A 46 4.76 -11.94 -19.55
C ASP A 46 4.17 -10.65 -19.02
N LEU A 47 4.88 -9.53 -19.12
CA LEU A 47 4.37 -8.22 -18.71
C LEU A 47 3.10 -7.85 -19.49
N SER A 48 3.08 -8.13 -20.80
CA SER A 48 1.88 -7.94 -21.63
C SER A 48 0.71 -8.83 -21.19
N ALA A 49 0.96 -10.06 -20.75
CA ALA A 49 -0.08 -10.95 -20.23
C ALA A 49 -0.55 -10.50 -18.83
N LEU A 50 0.37 -10.11 -17.96
CA LEU A 50 0.08 -9.59 -16.63
C LEU A 50 -0.72 -8.29 -16.69
N SER A 51 -0.43 -7.40 -17.64
CA SER A 51 -1.19 -6.15 -17.80
C SER A 51 -2.64 -6.34 -18.20
N THR A 52 -3.01 -7.53 -18.70
CA THR A 52 -4.42 -7.86 -18.98
C THR A 52 -5.21 -8.15 -17.70
N HIS A 53 -4.54 -8.56 -16.62
CA HIS A 53 -5.17 -8.98 -15.36
C HIS A 53 -4.88 -8.06 -14.18
N PHE A 54 -3.77 -7.34 -14.22
CA PHE A 54 -3.31 -6.43 -13.19
C PHE A 54 -3.30 -5.00 -13.72
N PRO A 55 -3.51 -3.99 -12.85
CA PRO A 55 -3.53 -2.58 -13.22
C PRO A 55 -2.12 -2.03 -13.46
N LEU A 56 -1.40 -2.65 -14.39
CA LEU A 56 -0.07 -2.27 -14.83
C LEU A 56 -0.17 -1.22 -15.92
N ILE A 57 0.63 -0.17 -15.78
CA ILE A 57 0.73 0.93 -16.72
C ILE A 57 2.16 1.08 -17.22
N GLN A 58 2.29 1.78 -18.33
CA GLN A 58 3.54 2.11 -18.97
C GLN A 58 3.76 3.63 -18.89
N ASN A 59 5.01 4.07 -18.72
CA ASN A 59 5.34 5.49 -18.90
C ASN A 59 5.34 5.85 -20.39
N GLU A 60 5.33 7.16 -20.67
CA GLU A 60 5.51 7.62 -22.05
C GLU A 60 6.91 7.23 -22.58
N PRO A 61 7.02 6.74 -23.83
CA PRO A 61 8.30 6.36 -24.39
C PRO A 61 9.18 7.60 -24.54
N GLN A 62 10.29 7.66 -23.79
CA GLN A 62 11.34 8.63 -24.05
C GLN A 62 12.30 8.10 -25.12
N GLY A 63 12.53 8.88 -26.19
CA GLY A 63 13.50 8.59 -27.26
C GLY A 63 12.98 7.71 -28.42
N ARG A 64 13.83 7.51 -29.44
CA ARG A 64 13.50 6.65 -30.60
C ARG A 64 13.53 5.18 -30.20
N GLY A 65 12.43 4.45 -30.45
CA GLY A 65 12.41 2.99 -30.44
C GLY A 65 11.86 2.29 -29.19
N LYS A 66 11.03 2.95 -28.35
CA LYS A 66 10.44 2.37 -27.12
C LYS A 66 11.47 1.86 -26.07
N VAL A 67 12.73 2.28 -26.19
CA VAL A 67 13.83 1.83 -25.32
C VAL A 67 13.67 2.34 -23.87
N GLY A 68 12.76 3.29 -23.61
CA GLY A 68 12.47 3.85 -22.29
C GLY A 68 11.14 3.45 -21.65
N VAL A 69 10.41 2.45 -22.18
CA VAL A 69 9.12 2.06 -21.61
C VAL A 69 9.32 1.31 -20.28
N GLY A 70 9.06 2.00 -19.19
CA GLY A 70 9.00 1.47 -17.83
C GLY A 70 7.59 1.03 -17.45
N TRP A 71 7.51 0.07 -16.55
CA TRP A 71 6.29 -0.51 -16.02
C TRP A 71 6.09 -0.09 -14.57
N ALA A 72 4.84 0.15 -14.19
CA ALA A 72 4.45 0.41 -12.81
C ALA A 72 3.03 -0.08 -12.56
N PHE A 73 2.67 -0.31 -11.30
CA PHE A 73 1.27 -0.37 -10.89
C PHE A 73 0.68 1.04 -10.84
N SER A 74 -0.51 1.20 -11.43
CA SER A 74 -1.27 2.45 -11.35
C SER A 74 -1.52 2.87 -9.90
N ARG A 75 -1.30 4.15 -9.61
CA ARG A 75 -1.60 4.75 -8.31
C ARG A 75 -3.08 4.59 -7.94
N ASP A 76 -3.96 4.76 -8.92
CA ASP A 76 -5.42 4.86 -8.71
C ASP A 76 -6.10 3.49 -8.63
N SER A 77 -5.36 2.42 -8.89
CA SER A 77 -5.87 1.07 -8.70
C SER A 77 -5.92 0.70 -7.22
N GLN A 78 -7.06 0.14 -6.78
CA GLN A 78 -7.19 -0.45 -5.45
C GLN A 78 -5.95 -1.30 -5.15
N ARG A 79 -5.40 -1.10 -3.95
CA ARG A 79 -4.20 -1.82 -3.51
C ARG A 79 -4.55 -3.31 -3.48
N THR A 80 -4.23 -4.01 -4.56
CA THR A 80 -4.22 -5.47 -4.59
C THR A 80 -2.96 -5.90 -3.85
N ALA A 81 -2.98 -5.77 -2.53
CA ALA A 81 -1.97 -6.39 -1.69
C ALA A 81 -2.12 -7.89 -1.86
N PHE A 82 -1.02 -8.56 -2.24
CA PHE A 82 -0.95 -10.00 -2.26
C PHE A 82 0.20 -10.43 -1.34
N PRO A 83 -0.08 -11.14 -0.22
CA PRO A 83 -1.41 -11.50 0.29
C PRO A 83 -2.22 -10.27 0.74
N GLY A 84 -3.55 -10.37 0.67
CA GLY A 84 -4.46 -9.32 1.11
C GLY A 84 -4.39 -9.07 2.62
N MET A 85 -4.78 -7.87 3.05
CA MET A 85 -4.78 -7.50 4.46
C MET A 85 -5.81 -8.33 5.26
N SER A 86 -5.37 -8.93 6.38
CA SER A 86 -6.27 -9.66 7.28
C SER A 86 -7.16 -8.71 8.09
N THR A 87 -8.33 -9.16 8.57
CA THR A 87 -9.23 -8.32 9.39
C THR A 87 -8.58 -7.81 10.67
N ALA A 88 -7.73 -8.62 11.32
CA ALA A 88 -6.98 -8.19 12.51
C ALA A 88 -5.93 -7.13 12.19
N THR A 89 -5.24 -7.27 11.05
CA THR A 89 -4.30 -6.26 10.54
C THR A 89 -5.03 -4.96 10.21
N ALA A 90 -6.19 -5.05 9.56
CA ALA A 90 -7.02 -3.90 9.24
C ALA A 90 -7.44 -3.13 10.50
N LEU A 91 -7.96 -3.81 11.52
CA LEU A 91 -8.31 -3.19 12.79
C LEU A 91 -7.11 -2.50 13.45
N THR A 92 -6.00 -3.23 13.55
CA THR A 92 -4.76 -2.72 14.17
C THR A 92 -4.27 -1.46 13.47
N LEU A 93 -4.30 -1.46 12.13
CA LEU A 93 -3.88 -0.32 11.33
C LEU A 93 -4.83 0.87 11.49
N SER A 94 -6.16 0.67 11.41
CA SER A 94 -7.13 1.75 11.57
C SER A 94 -7.00 2.41 12.95
N MET A 95 -6.80 1.61 14.01
CA MET A 95 -6.47 2.14 15.34
C MET A 95 -5.15 2.92 15.30
N ALA A 96 -4.06 2.33 14.80
CA ALA A 96 -2.76 2.97 14.76
C ALA A 96 -2.79 4.32 14.03
N VAL A 97 -3.43 4.41 12.86
CA VAL A 97 -3.57 5.66 12.11
C VAL A 97 -4.32 6.72 12.91
N GLN A 98 -5.44 6.35 13.57
CA GLN A 98 -6.20 7.26 14.42
C GLN A 98 -5.36 7.81 15.58
N HIS A 99 -4.50 6.98 16.18
CA HIS A 99 -3.61 7.38 17.27
C HIS A 99 -2.40 8.20 16.83
N LEU A 100 -1.91 7.99 15.60
CA LEU A 100 -0.73 8.64 15.06
C LEU A 100 -1.05 9.97 14.36
N GLN A 101 -2.31 10.22 14.02
CA GLN A 101 -2.76 11.45 13.36
C GLN A 101 -2.25 12.75 14.01
N PRO A 102 -2.25 12.93 15.35
CA PRO A 102 -1.72 14.15 15.97
C PRO A 102 -0.20 14.23 16.00
N LEU A 103 0.51 13.12 15.76
CA LEU A 103 1.97 13.03 15.88
C LEU A 103 2.69 13.11 14.53
N LEU A 104 2.01 12.76 13.44
CA LEU A 104 2.63 12.64 12.11
C LEU A 104 2.41 13.90 11.26
N PRO A 105 3.41 14.29 10.45
CA PRO A 105 3.24 15.33 9.43
C PRO A 105 2.13 14.95 8.42
N PRO A 106 1.38 15.93 7.89
CA PRO A 106 0.29 15.68 6.93
C PRO A 106 0.73 14.87 5.69
N GLN A 107 1.96 15.07 5.22
CA GLN A 107 2.54 14.34 4.09
C GLN A 107 2.63 12.84 4.36
N VAL A 108 3.01 12.45 5.59
CA VAL A 108 3.10 11.03 5.98
C VAL A 108 1.71 10.42 6.04
N LEU A 109 0.73 11.16 6.57
CA LEU A 109 -0.66 10.70 6.60
C LEU A 109 -1.24 10.49 5.19
N GLN A 110 -0.93 11.38 4.24
CA GLN A 110 -1.31 11.20 2.83
C GLN A 110 -0.71 9.94 2.23
N HIS A 111 0.54 9.60 2.59
CA HIS A 111 1.15 8.34 2.15
C HIS A 111 0.50 7.09 2.74
N LEU A 112 -0.09 7.18 3.95
CA LEU A 112 -0.80 6.07 4.60
C LEU A 112 -2.25 5.91 4.12
N GLN A 113 -2.83 6.94 3.49
CA GLN A 113 -4.23 6.95 3.08
C GLN A 113 -4.66 5.72 2.25
N PRO A 114 -3.88 5.22 1.26
CA PRO A 114 -4.29 4.02 0.52
C PRO A 114 -4.35 2.75 1.39
N LEU A 115 -3.47 2.66 2.39
CA LEU A 115 -3.42 1.53 3.31
C LEU A 115 -4.57 1.60 4.32
N GLN A 116 -4.94 2.81 4.76
CA GLN A 116 -6.13 3.05 5.57
C GLN A 116 -7.41 2.68 4.81
N GLN A 117 -7.53 3.10 3.54
CA GLN A 117 -8.66 2.73 2.69
C GLN A 117 -8.80 1.22 2.52
N GLU A 118 -7.68 0.51 2.32
CA GLU A 118 -7.67 -0.96 2.26
C GLU A 118 -8.18 -1.57 3.57
N ALA A 119 -7.73 -1.08 4.73
CA ALA A 119 -8.20 -1.54 6.02
C ALA A 119 -9.70 -1.28 6.22
N ASP A 120 -10.19 -0.10 5.89
CA ASP A 120 -11.60 0.27 6.01
C ASP A 120 -12.47 -0.59 5.09
N GLU A 121 -12.02 -0.85 3.86
CA GLU A 121 -12.68 -1.79 2.95
C GLU A 121 -12.72 -3.22 3.53
N GLN A 122 -11.61 -3.71 4.11
CA GLN A 122 -11.56 -5.04 4.72
C GLN A 122 -12.50 -5.17 5.92
N LEU A 123 -12.56 -4.15 6.78
CA LEU A 123 -13.47 -4.12 7.93
C LEU A 123 -14.93 -4.05 7.47
N THR A 124 -15.23 -3.35 6.36
CA THR A 124 -16.57 -3.20 5.79
C THR A 124 -17.05 -4.45 5.06
N LYS A 125 -16.22 -5.04 4.19
CA LYS A 125 -16.58 -6.20 3.36
C LYS A 125 -16.85 -7.45 4.18
N HIS A 126 -16.08 -7.68 5.25
CA HIS A 126 -16.18 -8.92 6.01
C HIS A 126 -17.26 -8.94 7.08
N ASN A 127 -18.01 -7.83 7.28
CA ASN A 127 -19.07 -7.67 8.30
C ASN A 127 -18.79 -8.51 9.57
N SER A 128 -17.55 -8.46 10.03
CA SER A 128 -17.15 -9.15 11.24
C SER A 128 -17.69 -8.26 12.35
N ALA A 129 -18.95 -8.47 12.72
CA ALA A 129 -19.67 -7.70 13.72
C ALA A 129 -18.81 -7.46 14.98
N LYS A 130 -17.96 -8.42 15.35
CA LYS A 130 -17.01 -8.29 16.46
C LYS A 130 -15.97 -7.15 16.31
N TYR A 131 -15.41 -6.95 15.12
CA TYR A 131 -14.28 -6.02 14.91
C TYR A 131 -14.73 -4.64 14.42
N GLN A 132 -15.81 -4.54 13.64
CA GLN A 132 -16.41 -3.24 13.33
C GLN A 132 -16.93 -2.55 14.59
N ASP A 133 -17.65 -3.29 15.44
CA ASP A 133 -18.13 -2.75 16.72
C ASP A 133 -17.00 -2.31 17.64
N TRP A 134 -15.82 -2.94 17.54
CA TRP A 134 -14.67 -2.58 18.37
C TRP A 134 -14.22 -1.13 18.15
N MET A 135 -14.23 -0.66 16.89
CA MET A 135 -13.94 0.74 16.57
C MET A 135 -14.96 1.72 17.16
N HIS A 136 -16.19 1.27 17.46
CA HIS A 136 -17.19 2.08 18.16
C HIS A 136 -17.07 1.98 19.69
N LYS A 137 -16.59 0.84 20.20
CA LYS A 137 -16.46 0.56 21.64
C LYS A 137 -15.20 1.16 22.26
N VAL A 138 -14.12 1.30 21.49
CA VAL A 138 -12.84 1.80 22.00
C VAL A 138 -12.65 3.25 21.62
N ARG A 139 -12.30 4.07 22.61
CA ARG A 139 -11.94 5.47 22.45
C ARG A 139 -10.64 5.74 23.20
N VAL A 140 -9.84 6.61 22.62
CA VAL A 140 -8.60 7.09 23.23
C VAL A 140 -8.97 8.28 24.08
N ALA A 141 -8.92 8.11 25.39
CA ALA A 141 -9.06 9.25 26.31
C ALA A 141 -7.70 9.92 26.50
N PRO A 142 -7.65 11.27 26.58
CA PRO A 142 -6.44 11.94 27.02
C PRO A 142 -6.06 11.49 28.44
N HIS A 143 -4.76 11.36 28.71
CA HIS A 143 -4.24 10.89 30.00
C HIS A 143 -4.55 11.83 31.17
N HIS A 144 -4.90 13.09 30.89
CA HIS A 144 -5.25 14.08 31.90
C HIS A 144 -6.65 14.65 31.62
N PHE A 145 -7.54 14.46 32.60
CA PHE A 145 -8.71 15.31 32.74
C PHE A 145 -8.28 16.48 33.61
N LEU A 146 -7.79 17.56 32.98
CA LEU A 146 -7.55 18.80 33.71
C LEU A 146 -8.90 19.40 34.05
N GLN A 147 -9.38 19.15 35.26
CA GLN A 147 -10.44 19.94 35.85
C GLN A 147 -9.84 21.26 36.29
N ALA A 148 -10.43 22.37 35.87
CA ALA A 148 -10.04 23.68 36.37
C ALA A 148 -10.20 23.69 37.90
N PRO A 149 -9.20 24.18 38.66
CA PRO A 149 -9.36 24.32 40.10
C PRO A 149 -10.55 25.24 40.39
N GLN A 150 -11.29 24.95 41.46
CA GLN A 150 -12.26 25.91 41.99
C GLN A 150 -11.46 27.07 42.57
N ILE A 151 -11.44 28.19 41.85
CA ILE A 151 -10.82 29.43 42.33
C ILE A 151 -11.81 30.07 43.29
N ASP A 152 -11.39 30.22 44.55
CA ASP A 152 -12.11 31.04 45.51
C ASP A 152 -11.95 32.52 45.13
N ALA A 153 -13.07 33.19 44.86
CA ALA A 153 -13.08 34.58 44.43
C ALA A 153 -12.60 35.54 45.54
N GLU A 154 -12.62 35.12 46.81
CA GLU A 154 -12.11 35.91 47.94
C GLU A 154 -10.58 35.82 48.10
N ALA A 155 -9.93 34.83 47.45
CA ALA A 155 -8.48 34.63 47.56
C ALA A 155 -7.67 35.37 46.48
N VAL A 156 -8.33 36.07 45.56
CA VAL A 156 -7.71 36.81 44.46
C VAL A 156 -7.97 38.32 44.66
N GLU A 157 -7.31 38.90 45.66
CA GLU A 157 -7.05 40.35 45.74
C GLU A 157 -5.77 40.73 44.99
#